data_AF-A0ABD5W1S3-F1
#
_entry.id   AF-A0ABD5W1S3-F1
#
_cell.length_a   1.000
_cell.length_b   1.000
_cell.length_c   1.000
_cell.angle_alpha   90.00
_cell.angle_beta   90.00
_cell.angle_gamma   90.00
#
_symmetry.space_group_name_H-M   'P 1'
#
loop_
_entity.id
_entity.type
_entity.pdbx_description
1 polymer ?
#
loop_
_entity_poly.entity_id
_entity_poly.type
_entity_poly.pdbx_seq_one_letter_code
_entity_poly.pdbx_strand_id
1 'polypeptide(L)'
;MTPRLDRQAAGVALAVGYVALIGVLFRDPGAGLSAATQGVVSAVLFILLPILGLASGAYVYVGGPFRTALGFVTASYLGTLGMAVATIRTTSPIVTVVTGLTILALAVLALVGVLRSTLGSMLPEL
;
A
#
# COMPACT_ATOMS: atom_id res chain seq x y z
N MET A 1 -10.86 -14.19 15.57
CA MET A 1 -10.92 -12.75 15.22
C MET A 1 -12.06 -12.58 14.22
N THR A 2 -12.92 -11.56 14.39
CA THR A 2 -14.10 -11.39 13.52
C THR A 2 -13.67 -10.79 12.16
N PRO A 3 -14.32 -11.16 11.03
CA PRO A 3 -13.98 -10.65 9.69
C PRO A 3 -13.96 -9.11 9.58
N ARG A 4 -14.67 -8.43 10.48
CA ARG A 4 -14.70 -6.96 10.57
C ARG A 4 -13.39 -6.37 11.11
N LEU A 5 -12.76 -6.99 12.09
CA LEU A 5 -11.48 -6.51 12.65
C LEU A 5 -10.35 -6.67 11.62
N ASP A 6 -10.31 -7.81 10.94
CA ASP A 6 -9.29 -8.09 9.93
C ASP A 6 -9.37 -7.10 8.74
N ARG A 7 -10.58 -6.75 8.30
CA ARG A 7 -10.76 -5.76 7.22
C ARG A 7 -10.34 -4.35 7.65
N GLN A 8 -10.64 -3.97 8.89
CA GLN A 8 -10.30 -2.64 9.42
C GLN A 8 -8.78 -2.51 9.54
N ALA A 9 -8.12 -3.51 10.12
CA ALA A 9 -6.67 -3.57 10.21
C ALA A 9 -6.02 -3.53 8.82
N ALA A 10 -6.55 -4.29 7.85
CA ALA A 10 -6.04 -4.28 6.49
C ALA A 10 -6.18 -2.90 5.80
N GLY A 11 -7.35 -2.26 5.94
CA GLY A 11 -7.60 -0.94 5.37
C GLY A 11 -6.69 0.14 5.97
N VAL A 12 -6.48 0.10 7.28
CA VAL A 12 -5.54 1.02 7.97
C VAL A 12 -4.11 0.77 7.52
N ALA A 13 -3.66 -0.49 7.47
CA ALA A 13 -2.31 -0.83 7.03
C ALA A 13 -2.04 -0.34 5.58
N LEU A 14 -3.01 -0.51 4.69
CA LEU A 14 -2.96 0.05 3.33
C LEU A 14 -2.83 1.57 3.34
N ALA A 15 -3.74 2.26 4.02
CA ALA A 15 -3.76 3.73 4.02
C ALA A 15 -2.45 4.29 4.58
N VAL A 16 -1.98 3.79 5.73
CA VAL A 16 -0.72 4.21 6.36
C VAL A 16 0.47 3.89 5.44
N GLY A 17 0.48 2.73 4.79
CA GLY A 17 1.53 2.36 3.86
C GLY A 17 1.61 3.28 2.65
N TYR A 18 0.48 3.65 2.05
CA TYR A 18 0.45 4.61 0.94
C TYR A 18 0.81 6.03 1.38
N VAL A 19 0.44 6.47 2.59
CA VAL A 19 0.91 7.74 3.15
C VAL A 19 2.44 7.73 3.29
N ALA A 20 3.02 6.65 3.83
CA ALA A 20 4.46 6.51 3.96
C ALA A 20 5.16 6.53 2.59
N LEU A 21 4.60 5.81 1.61
CA LEU A 21 5.10 5.80 0.23
C LEU A 21 5.07 7.20 -0.40
N ILE A 22 3.96 7.94 -0.27
CA ILE A 22 3.86 9.32 -0.76
C ILE A 22 4.92 10.20 -0.08
N GLY A 23 5.10 10.05 1.24
CA GLY A 23 6.15 10.74 1.98
C GLY A 23 7.56 10.45 1.46
N VAL A 24 7.82 9.23 1.01
CA VAL A 24 9.10 8.87 0.35
C VAL A 24 9.21 9.51 -1.02
N LEU A 25 8.18 9.41 -1.87
CA LEU A 25 8.19 9.94 -3.23
C LEU A 25 8.37 11.46 -3.28
N PHE A 26 7.74 12.17 -2.33
CA PHE A 26 7.75 13.63 -2.25
C PHE A 26 8.68 14.17 -1.16
N ARG A 27 9.59 13.34 -0.64
CA ARG A 27 10.64 13.80 0.28
C ARG A 27 11.47 14.93 -0.34
N ASP A 28 11.73 14.82 -1.64
CA ASP A 28 12.22 15.91 -2.48
C ASP A 28 11.16 16.20 -3.55
N PRO A 29 10.32 17.24 -3.37
CA PRO A 29 9.23 17.52 -4.29
C PRO A 29 9.73 17.90 -5.69
N GLY A 30 10.94 18.45 -5.82
CA GLY A 30 11.53 18.78 -7.11
C GLY A 30 11.86 17.53 -7.91
N ALA A 31 12.47 16.53 -7.26
CA ALA A 31 12.76 15.24 -7.87
C ALA A 31 11.46 14.46 -8.19
N GLY A 32 10.48 14.46 -7.28
CA GLY A 32 9.20 13.79 -7.47
C GLY A 32 8.37 14.36 -8.61
N LEU A 33 8.27 15.69 -8.71
CA LEU A 33 7.55 16.36 -9.79
C LEU A 33 8.27 16.18 -11.14
N SER A 34 9.60 16.27 -11.14
CA SER A 34 10.42 15.97 -12.32
C SER A 34 10.13 14.56 -12.82
N ALA A 35 10.20 13.54 -11.96
CA ALA A 35 9.91 12.15 -12.33
C ALA A 35 8.48 11.97 -12.86
N ALA A 36 7.48 12.58 -12.22
CA ALA A 36 6.09 12.47 -12.64
C ALA A 36 5.81 13.14 -14.01
N THR A 37 6.55 14.19 -14.35
CA THR A 37 6.38 14.92 -15.63
C THR A 37 7.15 14.32 -16.81
N GLN A 38 7.95 13.26 -16.59
CA GLN A 38 8.69 12.58 -17.67
C GLN A 38 7.79 11.85 -18.68
N GLY A 39 6.49 11.71 -18.39
CA GLY A 39 5.52 11.15 -19.32
C GLY A 39 4.24 10.69 -18.63
N VAL A 40 3.25 10.31 -19.43
CA VAL A 40 1.93 9.86 -18.94
C VAL A 40 2.06 8.64 -18.02
N VAL A 41 2.92 7.69 -18.37
CA VAL A 41 3.14 6.47 -17.57
C VAL A 41 3.73 6.82 -16.19
N SER A 42 4.68 7.75 -16.13
CA SER A 42 5.27 8.20 -14.87
C SER A 42 4.27 8.93 -13.99
N ALA A 43 3.44 9.81 -14.57
CA ALA A 43 2.35 10.45 -13.83
C ALA A 43 1.36 9.42 -13.25
N VAL A 44 1.06 8.37 -14.01
CA VAL A 44 0.20 7.28 -13.52
C VAL A 44 0.84 6.56 -12.34
N LEU A 45 2.12 6.17 -12.45
CA LEU A 45 2.85 5.40 -11.43
C LEU A 45 3.14 6.21 -10.16
N PHE A 46 3.48 7.49 -10.28
CA PHE A 46 3.96 8.30 -9.16
C PHE A 46 2.88 9.18 -8.51
N ILE A 47 1.73 9.38 -9.16
CA ILE A 47 0.65 10.23 -8.64
C ILE A 47 -0.65 9.45 -8.53
N LEU A 48 -1.20 9.00 -9.67
CA LEU A 48 -2.53 8.39 -9.71
C LEU A 48 -2.60 7.09 -8.90
N LEU A 49 -1.65 6.17 -9.10
CA LEU A 49 -1.63 4.89 -8.38
C LEU A 49 -1.49 5.05 -6.87
N PRO A 50 -0.59 5.90 -6.33
CA PRO A 50 -0.55 6.20 -4.90
C PRO A 50 -1.87 6.76 -4.33
N ILE A 51 -2.52 7.68 -5.05
CA ILE A 51 -3.82 8.24 -4.64
C ILE A 51 -4.89 7.15 -4.62
N LEU A 52 -4.94 6.31 -5.67
CA LEU A 52 -5.87 5.18 -5.76
C LEU A 52 -5.62 4.16 -4.65
N GLY A 53 -4.36 3.93 -4.29
CA GLY A 53 -3.99 3.06 -3.17
C GLY A 53 -4.40 3.62 -1.81
N LEU A 54 -4.32 4.93 -1.61
CA LEU A 54 -4.83 5.56 -0.39
C LEU A 54 -6.37 5.44 -0.32
N ALA A 55 -7.06 5.72 -1.43
CA ALA A 55 -8.49 5.56 -1.56
C ALA A 55 -8.93 4.10 -1.35
N SER A 56 -8.13 3.13 -1.84
CA SER A 56 -8.42 1.71 -1.64
C SER A 56 -8.34 1.30 -0.17
N GLY A 57 -7.37 1.83 0.59
CA GLY A 57 -7.28 1.60 2.03
C GLY A 57 -8.56 2.05 2.77
N ALA A 58 -9.06 3.25 2.46
CA ALA A 58 -10.32 3.76 2.99
C ALA A 58 -11.52 2.89 2.57
N TYR A 59 -11.57 2.47 1.31
CA TYR A 59 -12.63 1.61 0.78
C TYR A 59 -12.65 0.21 1.43
N VAL A 60 -11.47 -0.36 1.71
CA VAL A 60 -11.31 -1.63 2.43
C VAL A 60 -11.75 -1.49 3.89
N TYR A 61 -11.43 -0.36 4.54
CA TYR A 61 -11.81 -0.08 5.91
C TYR A 61 -13.33 -0.02 6.12
N VAL A 62 -14.05 0.71 5.26
CA VAL A 62 -15.53 0.75 5.25
C VAL A 62 -16.14 -0.54 4.69
N GLY A 63 -15.30 -1.34 4.03
CA GLY A 63 -15.52 -2.67 3.49
C GLY A 63 -16.59 -2.74 2.42
N GLY A 64 -16.35 -2.02 1.33
CA GLY A 64 -17.17 -2.09 0.13
C GLY A 64 -17.18 -3.46 -0.55
N PRO A 65 -18.06 -3.66 -1.55
CA PRO A 65 -18.30 -4.94 -2.23
C PRO A 65 -17.06 -5.54 -2.91
N PHE A 66 -16.11 -4.73 -3.39
CA PHE A 66 -14.88 -5.20 -4.06
C PHE A 66 -13.61 -5.10 -3.21
N ARG A 67 -13.77 -4.97 -1.88
CA ARG A 67 -12.65 -4.74 -0.95
C ARG A 67 -11.51 -5.75 -1.09
N THR A 68 -11.83 -7.02 -1.33
CA THR A 68 -10.83 -8.08 -1.38
C THR A 68 -9.92 -7.94 -2.60
N ALA A 69 -10.51 -7.85 -3.79
CA ALA A 69 -9.74 -7.70 -5.02
C ALA A 69 -8.94 -6.39 -5.01
N LEU A 70 -9.59 -5.28 -4.64
CA LEU A 70 -8.97 -3.96 -4.58
C LEU A 70 -7.82 -3.92 -3.56
N GLY A 71 -8.06 -4.44 -2.35
CA GLY A 71 -7.07 -4.51 -1.28
C GLY A 71 -5.90 -5.41 -1.64
N PHE A 72 -6.15 -6.55 -2.29
CA PHE A 72 -5.09 -7.45 -2.73
C PHE A 72 -4.18 -6.82 -3.78
N VAL A 73 -4.77 -6.20 -4.82
CA VAL A 73 -4.01 -5.54 -5.90
C VAL A 73 -3.19 -4.37 -5.34
N THR A 74 -3.82 -3.52 -4.54
CA THR A 74 -3.16 -2.32 -4.00
C THR A 74 -2.14 -2.66 -2.92
N ALA A 75 -2.33 -3.71 -2.11
CA ALA A 75 -1.32 -4.17 -1.17
C ALA A 75 -0.14 -4.82 -1.88
N SER A 76 -0.37 -5.58 -2.96
CA SER A 76 0.71 -6.16 -3.77
C SER A 76 1.57 -5.07 -4.40
N TYR A 77 0.95 -4.06 -5.01
CA TYR A 77 1.66 -2.91 -5.57
C TYR A 77 2.48 -2.17 -4.50
N LEU A 78 1.88 -1.92 -3.33
CA LEU A 78 2.58 -1.31 -2.20
C LEU A 78 3.79 -2.13 -1.75
N GLY A 79 3.67 -3.46 -1.70
CA GLY A 79 4.76 -4.36 -1.36
C GLY A 79 5.90 -4.33 -2.38
N THR A 80 5.58 -4.31 -3.68
CA THR A 80 6.58 -4.14 -4.75
C THR A 80 7.34 -2.83 -4.59
N LEU A 81 6.63 -1.72 -4.29
CA LEU A 81 7.28 -0.43 -4.06
C LEU A 81 8.09 -0.39 -2.77
N GLY A 82 7.61 -1.02 -1.69
CA GLY A 82 8.39 -1.16 -0.45
C GLY A 82 9.72 -1.87 -0.68
N MET A 83 9.70 -2.98 -1.44
CA MET A 83 10.92 -3.69 -1.87
C MET A 83 11.83 -2.84 -2.76
N ALA A 84 11.25 -2.12 -3.72
CA ALA A 84 12.00 -1.22 -4.59
C ALA A 84 12.71 -0.15 -3.74
N VAL A 85 11.99 0.52 -2.84
CA VAL A 85 12.56 1.52 -1.92
C VAL A 85 13.67 0.89 -1.07
N ALA A 86 13.44 -0.29 -0.48
CA ALA A 86 14.44 -0.94 0.37
C ALA A 86 15.74 -1.32 -0.37
N THR A 87 15.69 -1.49 -1.69
CA THR A 87 16.82 -1.93 -2.51
C THR A 87 17.51 -0.80 -3.29
N ILE A 88 16.94 0.42 -3.30
CA ILE A 88 17.59 1.58 -3.92
C ILE A 88 18.88 1.91 -3.16
N ARG A 89 19.98 1.98 -3.91
CA ARG A 89 21.26 2.49 -3.41
C ARG A 89 21.19 4.00 -3.30
N THR A 90 21.05 4.51 -2.08
CA THR A 90 21.06 5.95 -1.76
C THR A 90 22.21 6.32 -0.85
N THR A 91 22.51 7.62 -0.75
CA THR A 91 23.53 8.20 0.14
C THR A 91 23.23 7.96 1.63
N SER A 92 21.97 7.71 2.00
CA SER A 92 21.55 7.32 3.35
C SER A 92 20.88 5.95 3.32
N PRO A 93 21.68 4.87 3.21
CA PRO A 93 21.15 3.53 2.93
C PRO A 93 20.23 3.01 4.04
N ILE A 94 20.53 3.32 5.31
CA ILE A 94 19.77 2.78 6.45
C ILE A 94 18.34 3.33 6.48
N VAL A 95 18.17 4.65 6.35
CA VAL A 95 16.84 5.28 6.42
C VAL A 95 15.94 4.76 5.29
N THR A 96 16.50 4.67 4.08
CA THR A 96 15.78 4.18 2.91
C THR A 96 15.41 2.70 3.05
N VAL A 97 16.33 1.86 3.55
CA VAL A 97 16.07 0.44 3.83
C VAL A 97 14.98 0.26 4.87
N VAL A 98 15.08 0.93 6.03
CA VAL A 98 14.08 0.83 7.10
C VAL A 98 12.71 1.29 6.62
N THR A 99 12.66 2.39 5.85
CA THR A 99 11.40 2.90 5.31
C THR A 99 10.78 1.91 4.32
N GLY A 100 11.58 1.38 3.38
CA GLY A 100 11.11 0.38 2.41
C GLY A 100 10.60 -0.90 3.08
N LEU A 101 11.34 -1.41 4.08
CA LEU A 101 10.93 -2.56 4.88
C LEU A 101 9.65 -2.28 5.69
N THR A 102 9.49 -1.06 6.20
CA THR A 102 8.27 -0.65 6.90
C THR A 102 7.05 -0.65 5.96
N ILE A 103 7.20 -0.08 4.76
CA ILE A 103 6.15 -0.09 3.73
C ILE A 103 5.81 -1.53 3.33
N LEU A 104 6.82 -2.38 3.16
CA LEU A 104 6.65 -3.80 2.86
C LEU A 104 5.90 -4.54 3.98
N ALA A 105 6.26 -4.29 5.24
CA ALA A 105 5.57 -4.90 6.38
C ALA A 105 4.08 -4.51 6.42
N LEU A 106 3.77 -3.24 6.14
CA LEU A 106 2.39 -2.76 6.04
C LEU A 106 1.63 -3.42 4.88
N ALA A 107 2.28 -3.62 3.73
CA ALA A 107 1.71 -4.35 2.61
C ALA A 107 1.40 -5.82 2.96
N VAL A 108 2.31 -6.49 3.66
CA VAL A 108 2.09 -7.87 4.13
C VAL A 108 0.94 -7.94 5.13
N LEU A 109 0.87 -7.02 6.10
CA LEU A 109 -0.23 -6.95 7.06
C LEU A 109 -1.57 -6.73 6.36
N ALA A 110 -1.61 -5.85 5.37
CA ALA A 110 -2.79 -5.63 4.55
C ALA A 110 -3.22 -6.89 3.79
N LEU A 111 -2.29 -7.59 3.13
CA LEU A 111 -2.58 -8.85 2.42
C LEU A 111 -3.14 -9.90 3.37
N VAL A 112 -2.50 -10.10 4.52
CA VAL A 112 -2.95 -11.07 5.52
C VAL A 112 -4.35 -10.73 6.02
N GLY A 113 -4.64 -9.46 6.34
CA GLY A 113 -5.96 -9.05 6.80
C GLY A 113 -7.05 -9.20 5.72
N VAL A 114 -6.74 -8.86 4.45
CA VAL A 114 -7.65 -9.07 3.32
C VAL A 114 -7.98 -10.55 3.15
N LEU A 115 -6.95 -11.42 3.14
CA LEU A 115 -7.11 -12.86 2.97
C LEU A 115 -7.90 -13.48 4.13
N ARG A 116 -7.58 -13.13 5.38
CA ARG A 116 -8.33 -13.60 6.56
C ARG A 116 -9.79 -13.18 6.54
N SER A 117 -10.08 -11.92 6.18
CA SER A 117 -11.47 -11.45 6.09
C SER A 117 -12.27 -12.20 5.00
N THR A 118 -11.58 -12.63 3.94
CA THR A 118 -12.19 -13.36 2.83
C THR A 118 -12.45 -14.81 3.22
N LEU A 119 -11.46 -15.49 3.79
CA LEU A 119 -11.61 -16.86 4.30
C LEU A 119 -12.71 -16.95 5.36
N GLY A 120 -12.75 -16.00 6.30
CA GLY A 120 -13.81 -15.94 7.32
C GLY A 120 -15.21 -15.67 6.76
N SER A 121 -15.33 -15.12 5.55
CA SER A 121 -16.62 -14.98 4.86
C SER A 121 -17.04 -16.21 4.05
N MET A 122 -16.09 -17.08 3.70
CA MET A 122 -16.34 -18.31 2.94
C MET A 122 -16.60 -19.53 3.85
N LEU A 123 -16.15 -19.48 5.11
CA LEU A 123 -16.34 -20.55 6.09
C LEU A 123 -17.21 -20.09 7.28
N PRO A 124 -18.50 -19.73 7.07
CA PRO A 124 -19.36 -19.28 8.17
C PRO A 124 -19.84 -20.40 9.12
N GLU A 125 -19.56 -21.68 8.84
CA GLU A 125 -20.17 -22.84 9.52
C GLU A 125 -19.20 -23.76 10.31
N LEU A 126 -18.08 -23.25 10.81
CA LEU A 126 -17.29 -23.91 11.87
C LEU A 126 -17.14 -22.96 13.06
#